data_AF-X0N0D8-F1
#
_entry.id   AF-X0N0D8-F1
#
_cell.length_a   1.000
_cell.length_b   1.000
_cell.length_c   1.000
_cell.angle_alpha   90.00
_cell.angle_beta   90.00
_cell.angle_gamma   90.00
#
_symmetry.space_group_name_H-M   'P 1'
#
loop_
_entity.id
_entity.type
_entity.pdbx_description
1 polymer ?
#
loop_
_entity_poly.entity_id
_entity_poly.type
_entity_poly.pdbx_seq_one_letter_code
_entity_poly.pdbx_strand_id
1 'polypeptide(L)'
;MSISSDPVYFELSWSILSTIGIGNFLFGLLVCSITSFSQISAIPLITSAAGATANGLCYYAFYTQGYPVKGKAVASAFADMFWLVQEAGLSFYSYVILSHVLRNRRWHVFAGLFWTIMVIISALRITITITRVRSILYGGSSYQEVIDNLHIGYFVSIATVECINAYFLLTVFASAKTSSLKAAIKAGPFRYLMRSAEVRLALLAVIGVMRAITYSFQTTAQSATNVASQLDRFAYTMECLFPVVMLLVEPITSIQVLLPYAY
;
A
#
# COMPACT_ATOMS: atom_id res chain seq x y z
N MET A 1 12.06 27.26 31.75
CA MET A 1 12.13 25.92 31.14
C MET A 1 10.77 25.66 30.50
N SER A 2 10.61 25.92 29.20
CA SER A 2 9.33 25.69 28.54
C SER A 2 9.08 24.19 28.55
N ILE A 3 7.98 23.76 29.17
CA ILE A 3 7.44 22.41 28.97
C ILE A 3 7.08 22.38 27.48
N SER A 4 7.93 21.77 26.65
CA SER A 4 7.56 21.49 25.28
C SER A 4 6.47 20.43 25.37
N SER A 5 5.21 20.87 25.32
CA SER A 5 4.06 19.98 25.23
C SER A 5 4.23 19.10 23.99
N ASP A 6 3.95 17.81 24.14
CA ASP A 6 3.92 16.89 23.00
C ASP A 6 3.03 17.49 21.89
N PRO A 7 3.47 17.45 20.62
CA PRO A 7 2.69 18.01 19.53
C PRO A 7 1.32 17.34 19.46
N VAL A 8 0.28 18.16 19.29
CA VAL A 8 -1.10 17.67 19.23
C VAL A 8 -1.26 16.79 17.99
N TYR A 9 -1.82 15.59 18.16
CA TYR A 9 -1.95 14.60 17.10
C TYR A 9 -2.61 15.16 15.82
N PHE A 10 -3.72 15.90 15.97
CA PHE A 10 -4.47 16.45 14.84
C PHE A 10 -3.72 17.54 14.05
N GLU A 11 -2.68 18.14 14.63
CA GLU A 11 -1.82 19.12 13.93
C GLU A 11 -0.71 18.43 13.11
N LEU A 12 -0.56 17.11 13.25
CA LEU A 12 0.43 16.32 12.50
C LEU A 12 -0.22 15.62 11.32
N SER A 13 0.55 15.44 10.25
CA SER A 13 0.11 14.70 9.06
C SER A 13 -0.31 13.24 9.37
N TRP A 14 0.18 12.66 10.47
CA TRP A 14 -0.23 11.33 10.92
C TRP A 14 -1.74 11.22 11.18
N SER A 15 -2.36 12.28 11.72
CA SER A 15 -3.81 12.30 11.92
C SER A 15 -4.57 12.37 10.60
N ILE A 16 -4.07 13.12 9.62
CA ILE A 16 -4.65 13.20 8.28
C ILE A 16 -4.63 11.83 7.63
N LEU A 17 -3.48 11.16 7.66
CA LEU A 17 -3.30 9.82 7.10
C LEU A 17 -4.19 8.77 7.80
N SER A 18 -4.32 8.85 9.13
CA SER A 18 -5.27 8.02 9.86
C SER A 18 -6.71 8.29 9.50
N THR A 19 -7.08 9.56 9.34
CA THR A 19 -8.44 9.97 8.95
C THR A 19 -8.77 9.46 7.55
N ILE A 20 -7.84 9.53 6.61
CA ILE A 20 -7.99 8.94 5.27
C ILE A 20 -8.22 7.42 5.37
N GLY A 21 -7.39 6.71 6.15
CA GLY A 21 -7.56 5.26 6.34
C GLY A 21 -8.90 4.88 6.97
N ILE A 22 -9.34 5.59 8.02
CA ILE A 22 -10.66 5.38 8.63
C ILE A 22 -11.77 5.68 7.63
N GLY A 23 -11.68 6.80 6.91
CA GLY A 23 -12.65 7.19 5.89
C GLY A 23 -12.80 6.13 4.81
N ASN A 24 -11.69 5.65 4.25
CA ASN A 24 -11.69 4.58 3.25
C ASN A 24 -12.30 3.28 3.77
N PHE A 25 -12.02 2.92 5.03
CA PHE A 25 -12.59 1.75 5.66
C PHE A 25 -14.12 1.88 5.78
N LEU A 26 -14.62 3.01 6.28
CA LEU A 26 -16.06 3.25 6.44
C LEU A 26 -16.78 3.34 5.08
N PHE A 27 -16.20 4.03 4.10
CA PHE A 27 -16.74 4.08 2.74
C PHE A 27 -16.74 2.70 2.09
N GLY A 28 -15.71 1.88 2.32
CA GLY A 28 -15.67 0.50 1.85
C GLY A 28 -16.77 -0.36 2.44
N LEU A 29 -17.06 -0.23 3.75
CA LEU A 29 -18.17 -0.94 4.38
C LEU A 29 -19.52 -0.53 3.78
N LEU A 30 -19.69 0.77 3.49
CA LEU A 30 -20.87 1.27 2.81
C LEU A 30 -21.01 0.66 1.40
N VAL A 31 -19.94 0.63 0.61
CA VAL A 31 -19.95 -0.01 -0.73
C VAL A 31 -20.27 -1.51 -0.63
N CYS A 32 -19.67 -2.22 0.32
CA CYS A 32 -19.93 -3.65 0.56
C CYS A 32 -21.39 -3.92 0.94
N SER A 33 -22.01 -3.01 1.71
CA SER A 33 -23.42 -3.13 2.09
C SER A 33 -24.38 -3.07 0.89
N ILE A 34 -23.97 -2.41 -0.20
CA ILE A 34 -24.76 -2.26 -1.42
C ILE A 34 -24.47 -3.39 -2.42
N THR A 35 -23.22 -3.83 -2.53
CA THR A 35 -22.76 -4.70 -3.64
C THR A 35 -22.53 -6.16 -3.29
N SER A 36 -22.34 -6.52 -2.02
CA SER A 36 -21.84 -7.80 -1.45
C SER A 36 -20.33 -7.83 -1.18
N PHE A 37 -19.96 -8.50 -0.09
CA PHE A 37 -18.56 -8.61 0.35
C PHE A 37 -17.81 -9.63 -0.50
N SER A 38 -16.75 -9.19 -1.15
CA SER A 38 -15.88 -10.00 -2.00
C SER A 38 -14.43 -10.00 -1.50
N GLN A 39 -13.61 -10.97 -1.93
CA GLN A 39 -12.17 -10.94 -1.65
C GLN A 39 -11.48 -9.68 -2.22
N ILE A 40 -12.04 -9.09 -3.28
CA ILE A 40 -11.53 -7.87 -3.91
C ILE A 40 -11.86 -6.65 -3.04
N SER A 41 -13.06 -6.58 -2.45
CA SER A 41 -13.45 -5.52 -1.49
C SER A 41 -12.68 -5.58 -0.17
N ALA A 42 -12.27 -6.78 0.26
CA ALA A 42 -11.60 -6.97 1.53
C ALA A 42 -10.22 -6.29 1.56
N ILE A 43 -9.54 -6.22 0.42
CA ILE A 43 -8.20 -5.65 0.31
C ILE A 43 -8.17 -4.16 0.68
N PRO A 44 -8.90 -3.26 -0.02
CA PRO A 44 -8.90 -1.84 0.32
C PRO A 44 -9.39 -1.57 1.76
N LEU A 45 -10.29 -2.41 2.30
CA LEU A 45 -10.71 -2.33 3.70
C LEU A 45 -9.56 -2.64 4.66
N ILE A 46 -8.92 -3.80 4.51
CA ILE A 46 -7.85 -4.27 5.39
C ILE A 46 -6.64 -3.32 5.33
N THR A 47 -6.22 -2.91 4.12
CA THR A 47 -5.08 -1.99 3.96
C THR A 47 -5.38 -0.62 4.58
N SER A 48 -6.61 -0.13 4.48
CA SER A 48 -7.00 1.17 5.07
C SER A 48 -7.06 1.12 6.60
N ALA A 49 -7.62 0.06 7.17
CA ALA A 49 -7.64 -0.15 8.62
C ALA A 49 -6.23 -0.31 9.20
N ALA A 50 -5.37 -1.08 8.51
CA ALA A 50 -3.98 -1.24 8.87
C ALA A 50 -3.24 0.12 8.80
N GLY A 51 -3.40 0.88 7.73
CA GLY A 51 -2.82 2.22 7.58
C GLY A 51 -3.21 3.16 8.72
N ALA A 52 -4.51 3.24 9.04
CA ALA A 52 -4.98 4.07 10.13
C ALA A 52 -4.37 3.69 11.49
N THR A 53 -4.28 2.38 11.75
CA THR A 53 -3.70 1.87 12.99
C THR A 53 -2.19 2.16 13.06
N ALA A 54 -1.46 1.93 11.95
CA ALA A 54 -0.03 2.20 11.87
C ALA A 54 0.30 3.67 12.16
N ASN A 55 -0.42 4.58 11.53
CA ASN A 55 -0.21 6.03 11.67
C ASN A 55 -0.46 6.51 13.12
N GLY A 56 -1.51 6.01 13.78
CA GLY A 56 -1.77 6.29 15.20
C GLY A 56 -0.68 5.73 16.13
N LEU A 57 -0.21 4.50 15.88
CA LEU A 57 0.89 3.89 16.65
C LEU A 57 2.22 4.62 16.43
N CYS A 58 2.47 5.18 15.25
CA CYS A 58 3.66 5.98 14.98
C CYS A 58 3.67 7.31 15.71
N TYR A 59 2.51 7.97 15.85
CA TYR A 59 2.39 9.11 16.75
C TYR A 59 2.77 8.72 18.18
N TYR A 60 2.20 7.61 18.68
CA TYR A 60 2.52 7.11 20.01
C TYR A 60 4.03 6.82 20.17
N ALA A 61 4.66 6.16 19.19
CA ALA A 61 6.06 5.75 19.29
C ALA A 61 7.06 6.91 19.22
N PHE A 62 6.81 7.92 18.38
CA PHE A 62 7.81 8.93 18.03
C PHE A 62 7.53 10.35 18.52
N TYR A 63 6.29 10.69 18.87
CA TYR A 63 5.89 12.07 19.16
C TYR A 63 5.47 12.33 20.61
N THR A 64 5.37 11.29 21.44
CA THR A 64 4.99 11.43 22.85
C THR A 64 6.23 11.32 23.76
N GLN A 65 6.68 12.37 24.41
CA GLN A 65 7.93 12.34 25.19
C GLN A 65 7.76 11.63 26.53
N GLY A 66 6.56 11.68 27.13
CA GLY A 66 6.29 11.14 28.47
C GLY A 66 6.09 9.63 28.57
N TYR A 67 6.03 8.89 27.47
CA TYR A 67 5.68 7.47 27.50
C TYR A 67 6.88 6.52 27.70
N PRO A 68 6.68 5.37 28.38
CA PRO A 68 7.73 4.41 28.62
C PRO A 68 8.39 3.92 27.33
N VAL A 69 9.73 3.85 27.31
CA VAL A 69 10.53 3.42 26.14
C VAL A 69 10.11 2.04 25.62
N LYS A 70 9.78 1.11 26.52
CA LYS A 70 9.26 -0.21 26.15
C LYS A 70 7.93 -0.12 25.40
N GLY A 71 7.02 0.77 25.82
CA GLY A 71 5.75 1.00 25.15
C GLY A 71 5.95 1.57 23.74
N LYS A 72 6.88 2.52 23.58
CA LYS A 72 7.25 3.09 22.27
C LYS A 72 7.83 2.04 21.33
N ALA A 73 8.72 1.18 21.84
CA ALA A 73 9.32 0.09 21.06
C ALA A 73 8.26 -0.90 20.56
N VAL A 74 7.32 -1.29 21.43
CA VAL A 74 6.20 -2.18 21.06
C VAL A 74 5.29 -1.50 20.03
N ALA A 75 4.90 -0.24 20.26
CA ALA A 75 4.06 0.51 19.33
C ALA A 75 4.72 0.65 17.95
N SER A 76 6.03 0.95 17.91
CA SER A 76 6.79 1.00 16.65
C SER A 76 6.82 -0.34 15.92
N ALA A 77 6.95 -1.45 16.64
CA ALA A 77 6.97 -2.77 16.02
C ALA A 77 5.63 -3.12 15.36
N PHE A 78 4.52 -2.87 16.07
CA PHE A 78 3.19 -3.07 15.51
C PHE A 78 2.92 -2.09 14.36
N ALA A 79 3.35 -0.83 14.47
CA ALA A 79 3.18 0.14 13.40
C ALA A 79 3.85 -0.31 12.09
N ASP A 80 5.08 -0.81 12.15
CA ASP A 80 5.79 -1.31 10.98
C ASP A 80 5.10 -2.54 10.34
N MET A 81 4.52 -3.42 11.16
CA MET A 81 3.73 -4.56 10.69
C MET A 81 2.43 -4.11 10.01
N PHE A 82 1.71 -3.16 10.59
CA PHE A 82 0.51 -2.63 9.96
C PHE A 82 0.82 -1.85 8.68
N TRP A 83 1.93 -1.12 8.62
CA TRP A 83 2.36 -0.52 7.36
C TRP A 83 2.76 -1.57 6.32
N LEU A 84 3.34 -2.71 6.71
CA LEU A 84 3.58 -3.80 5.75
C LEU A 84 2.26 -4.21 5.08
N VAL A 85 1.22 -4.41 5.89
CA VAL A 85 -0.12 -4.75 5.41
C VAL A 85 -0.68 -3.63 4.53
N GLN A 86 -0.53 -2.37 4.91
CA GLN A 86 -1.08 -1.26 4.14
C GLN A 86 -0.35 -1.04 2.80
N GLU A 87 0.98 -1.05 2.77
CA GLU A 87 1.77 -0.74 1.56
C GLU A 87 1.83 -1.94 0.61
N ALA A 88 2.28 -3.11 1.10
CA ALA A 88 2.38 -4.31 0.27
C ALA A 88 1.02 -4.98 0.02
N GLY A 89 0.02 -4.73 0.87
CA GLY A 89 -1.32 -5.29 0.71
C GLY A 89 -2.05 -4.78 -0.53
N LEU A 90 -1.75 -3.57 -1.01
CA LEU A 90 -2.38 -3.00 -2.21
C LEU A 90 -2.08 -3.84 -3.45
N SER A 91 -0.89 -4.43 -3.53
CA SER A 91 -0.49 -5.33 -4.62
C SER A 91 -1.33 -6.60 -4.69
N PHE A 92 -1.93 -7.04 -3.57
CA PHE A 92 -2.82 -8.20 -3.57
C PHE A 92 -4.09 -7.96 -4.36
N TYR A 93 -4.50 -6.71 -4.59
CA TYR A 93 -5.69 -6.42 -5.40
C TYR A 93 -5.50 -6.95 -6.82
N SER A 94 -4.34 -6.64 -7.42
CA SER A 94 -3.96 -7.13 -8.74
C SER A 94 -3.76 -8.65 -8.73
N TYR A 95 -3.18 -9.21 -7.67
CA TYR A 95 -3.03 -10.65 -7.50
C TYR A 95 -4.36 -11.40 -7.51
N VAL A 96 -5.35 -10.93 -6.75
CA VAL A 96 -6.68 -11.57 -6.71
C VAL A 96 -7.32 -11.55 -8.09
N ILE A 97 -7.27 -10.42 -8.81
CA ILE A 97 -7.79 -10.37 -10.19
C ILE A 97 -7.05 -11.36 -11.09
N LEU A 98 -5.72 -11.34 -11.08
CA LEU A 98 -4.91 -12.20 -11.94
C LEU A 98 -5.07 -13.68 -11.61
N SER A 99 -5.35 -14.04 -10.35
CA SER A 99 -5.61 -15.42 -9.94
C SER A 99 -6.89 -16.01 -10.54
N HIS A 100 -7.88 -15.17 -10.82
CA HIS A 100 -9.12 -15.59 -11.46
C HIS A 100 -8.99 -15.65 -13.00
N VAL A 101 -8.05 -14.89 -13.59
CA VAL A 101 -7.96 -14.74 -15.04
C VAL A 101 -6.81 -15.52 -15.69
N LEU A 102 -5.66 -15.65 -15.02
CA LEU A 102 -4.52 -16.40 -15.55
C LEU A 102 -4.77 -17.92 -15.40
N ARG A 103 -4.45 -18.68 -16.45
CA ARG A 103 -4.50 -20.15 -16.45
C ARG A 103 -3.14 -20.78 -16.74
N ASN A 104 -2.95 -22.01 -16.28
CA ASN A 104 -1.81 -22.90 -16.59
C ASN A 104 -0.43 -22.26 -16.32
N ARG A 105 0.49 -22.32 -17.29
CA ARG A 105 1.89 -21.89 -17.14
C ARG A 105 2.02 -20.41 -16.76
N ARG A 106 1.16 -19.53 -17.28
CA ARG A 106 1.20 -18.09 -16.98
C ARG A 106 0.86 -17.81 -15.51
N TRP A 107 -0.11 -18.54 -14.96
CA TRP A 107 -0.44 -18.46 -13.53
C TRP A 107 0.74 -18.85 -12.65
N HIS A 108 1.37 -19.99 -12.91
CA HIS A 108 2.49 -20.47 -12.09
C HIS A 108 3.70 -19.53 -12.14
N VAL A 109 4.03 -18.97 -13.31
CA VAL A 109 5.10 -17.98 -13.44
C VAL A 109 4.77 -16.71 -12.67
N PHE A 110 3.55 -16.18 -12.83
CA PHE A 110 3.11 -14.98 -12.11
C PHE A 110 3.13 -15.20 -10.60
N ALA A 111 2.49 -16.27 -10.12
CA ALA A 111 2.40 -16.58 -8.69
C ALA A 111 3.81 -16.78 -8.08
N GLY A 112 4.70 -17.49 -8.77
CA GLY A 112 6.08 -17.68 -8.32
C GLY A 112 6.83 -16.35 -8.18
N LEU A 113 6.78 -15.47 -9.18
CA LEU A 113 7.41 -14.15 -9.13
C LEU A 113 6.81 -13.27 -8.02
N PHE A 114 5.49 -13.21 -7.94
CA PHE A 114 4.77 -12.41 -6.95
C PHE A 114 5.13 -12.83 -5.54
N TRP A 115 5.03 -14.12 -5.21
CA TRP A 115 5.33 -14.61 -3.87
C TRP A 115 6.81 -14.50 -3.51
N THR A 116 7.72 -14.71 -4.47
CA THR A 116 9.16 -14.52 -4.22
C THR A 116 9.46 -13.09 -3.78
N ILE A 117 8.89 -12.09 -4.48
CA ILE A 117 9.13 -10.70 -4.10
C ILE A 117 8.36 -10.32 -2.82
N MET A 118 7.17 -10.88 -2.58
CA MET A 118 6.46 -10.67 -1.31
C MET A 118 7.25 -11.18 -0.10
N VAL A 119 7.96 -12.30 -0.24
CA VAL A 119 8.88 -12.80 0.80
C VAL A 119 10.03 -11.81 1.02
N ILE A 120 10.60 -11.26 -0.06
CA ILE A 120 11.66 -10.24 0.03
C ILE A 120 11.17 -8.99 0.74
N ILE A 121 10.00 -8.44 0.35
CA ILE A 121 9.36 -7.27 0.96
C ILE A 121 9.14 -7.52 2.46
N SER A 122 8.61 -8.68 2.82
CA SER A 122 8.35 -9.05 4.21
C SER A 122 9.64 -9.17 5.02
N ALA A 123 10.68 -9.80 4.47
CA ALA A 123 11.98 -9.95 5.13
C ALA A 123 12.67 -8.60 5.36
N LEU A 124 12.64 -7.71 4.36
CA LEU A 124 13.14 -6.34 4.48
C LEU A 124 12.42 -5.59 5.60
N ARG A 125 11.09 -5.70 5.65
CA ARG A 125 10.28 -5.02 6.67
C ARG A 125 10.52 -5.55 8.08
N ILE A 126 10.64 -6.87 8.25
CA ILE A 126 11.00 -7.47 9.54
C ILE A 126 12.38 -6.95 10.00
N THR A 127 13.35 -6.85 9.08
CA THR A 127 14.69 -6.34 9.39
C THR A 127 14.66 -4.87 9.79
N ILE A 128 13.86 -4.04 9.09
CA ILE A 128 13.57 -2.65 9.46
C ILE A 128 12.98 -2.57 10.88
N THR A 129 12.00 -3.41 11.18
CA THR A 129 11.35 -3.42 12.50
C THR A 129 12.33 -3.77 13.61
N ILE A 130 13.15 -4.81 13.43
CA ILE A 130 14.14 -5.22 14.42
C ILE A 130 15.17 -4.11 14.66
N THR A 131 15.68 -3.50 13.59
CA THR A 131 16.67 -2.40 13.68
C THR A 131 16.07 -1.15 14.33
N ARG A 132 14.82 -0.79 13.99
CA ARG A 132 14.08 0.33 14.59
C ARG A 132 13.79 0.13 16.08
N VAL A 133 13.32 -1.06 16.46
CA VAL A 133 13.11 -1.41 17.88
C VAL A 133 14.41 -1.32 18.67
N ARG A 134 15.52 -1.83 18.12
CA ARG A 134 16.85 -1.70 18.74
C ARG A 134 17.27 -0.24 18.87
N SER A 135 17.05 0.58 17.84
CA SER A 135 17.34 2.01 17.87
C SER A 135 16.59 2.74 19.00
N ILE A 136 15.30 2.42 19.21
CA ILE A 136 14.50 3.02 20.29
C ILE A 136 14.97 2.56 21.68
N LEU A 137 15.35 1.29 21.84
CA LEU A 137 15.73 0.72 23.13
C LEU A 137 17.14 1.12 23.59
N TYR A 138 18.10 1.14 22.67
CA TYR A 138 19.52 1.31 23.00
C TYR A 138 20.09 2.68 22.63
N GLY A 139 19.40 3.42 21.74
CA GLY A 139 19.93 4.66 21.17
C GLY A 139 21.11 4.43 20.23
N GLY A 140 21.34 5.36 19.30
CA GLY A 140 22.51 5.35 18.40
C GLY A 140 22.19 5.79 16.98
N SER A 141 23.02 6.66 16.41
CA SER A 141 22.86 7.21 15.05
C SER A 141 23.17 6.21 13.94
N SER A 142 23.98 5.18 14.21
CA SER A 142 24.38 4.17 13.22
C SER A 142 23.22 3.31 12.70
N TYR A 143 22.12 3.19 13.47
CA TYR A 143 20.96 2.41 13.04
C TYR A 143 20.14 3.11 11.95
N GLN A 144 20.19 4.45 11.89
CA GLN A 144 19.36 5.23 10.97
C GLN A 144 19.77 5.00 9.51
N GLU A 145 21.08 5.02 9.22
CA GLU A 145 21.60 4.78 7.86
C GLU A 145 21.23 3.38 7.34
N VAL A 146 21.31 2.36 8.20
CA VAL A 146 20.89 1.00 7.85
C VAL A 146 19.39 0.95 7.59
N ILE A 147 18.58 1.61 8.43
CA ILE A 147 17.13 1.68 8.26
C ILE A 147 16.78 2.33 6.92
N ASP A 148 17.42 3.44 6.57
CA ASP A 148 17.12 4.18 5.34
C ASP A 148 17.47 3.37 4.09
N ASN A 149 18.65 2.72 4.06
CA ASN A 149 19.03 1.82 2.97
C ASN A 149 18.07 0.62 2.82
N LEU A 150 17.60 0.05 3.94
CA LEU A 150 16.60 -1.03 3.90
C LEU A 150 15.25 -0.54 3.36
N HIS A 151 14.83 0.69 3.67
CA HIS A 151 13.59 1.27 3.12
C HIS A 151 13.67 1.46 1.62
N ILE A 152 14.83 1.88 1.08
CA ILE A 152 15.03 1.99 -0.37
C ILE A 152 14.79 0.63 -1.03
N GLY A 153 15.45 -0.43 -0.53
CA GLY A 153 15.27 -1.78 -1.07
C GLY A 153 13.83 -2.28 -0.96
N TYR A 154 13.13 -1.92 0.12
CA TYR A 154 11.73 -2.26 0.34
C TYR A 154 10.81 -1.58 -0.68
N PHE A 155 10.94 -0.27 -0.90
CA PHE A 155 10.11 0.45 -1.88
C PHE A 155 10.42 0.04 -3.32
N VAL A 156 11.69 -0.24 -3.65
CA VAL A 156 12.07 -0.78 -4.96
C VAL A 156 11.42 -2.16 -5.19
N SER A 157 11.37 -3.01 -4.16
CA SER A 157 10.72 -4.32 -4.25
C SER A 157 9.22 -4.20 -4.46
N ILE A 158 8.54 -3.27 -3.77
CA ILE A 158 7.12 -2.96 -4.00
C ILE A 158 6.89 -2.48 -5.44
N ALA A 159 7.68 -1.51 -5.91
CA ALA A 159 7.57 -1.00 -7.28
C ALA A 159 7.77 -2.12 -8.31
N THR A 160 8.70 -3.05 -8.05
CA THR A 160 8.93 -4.21 -8.92
C THR A 160 7.71 -5.14 -8.99
N VAL A 161 7.07 -5.44 -7.85
CA VAL A 161 5.82 -6.21 -7.82
C VAL A 161 4.72 -5.52 -8.60
N GLU A 162 4.58 -4.20 -8.45
CA GLU A 162 3.57 -3.43 -9.19
C GLU A 162 3.83 -3.45 -10.71
N CYS A 163 5.09 -3.39 -11.14
CA CYS A 163 5.44 -3.55 -12.56
C CYS A 163 5.08 -4.95 -13.08
N ILE A 164 5.34 -6.02 -12.31
CA ILE A 164 4.98 -7.39 -12.69
C ILE A 164 3.45 -7.54 -12.77
N ASN A 165 2.73 -7.07 -11.75
CA ASN A 165 1.27 -7.03 -11.75
C ASN A 165 0.74 -6.30 -12.99
N ALA A 166 1.32 -5.15 -13.32
CA ALA A 166 0.92 -4.35 -14.47
C ALA A 166 1.11 -5.10 -15.78
N TYR A 167 2.26 -5.73 -15.98
CA TYR A 167 2.55 -6.50 -17.18
C TYR A 167 1.51 -7.61 -17.41
N PHE A 168 1.21 -8.41 -16.38
CA PHE A 168 0.23 -9.49 -16.51
C PHE A 168 -1.20 -8.97 -16.69
N LEU A 169 -1.60 -7.90 -16.00
CA LEU A 169 -2.92 -7.30 -16.18
C LEU A 169 -3.11 -6.73 -17.58
N LEU A 170 -2.11 -5.99 -18.09
CA LEU A 170 -2.15 -5.40 -19.42
C LEU A 170 -2.22 -6.45 -20.51
N THR A 171 -1.45 -7.54 -20.40
CA THR A 171 -1.49 -8.63 -21.39
C THR A 171 -2.83 -9.35 -21.40
N VAL A 172 -3.44 -9.56 -20.23
CA VAL A 172 -4.79 -10.09 -20.09
C VAL A 172 -5.83 -9.14 -20.72
N PHE A 173 -5.77 -7.85 -20.42
CA PHE A 173 -6.71 -6.88 -20.97
C PHE A 173 -6.56 -6.70 -22.48
N ALA A 174 -5.33 -6.70 -23.00
CA ALA A 174 -5.08 -6.67 -24.44
C ALA A 174 -5.68 -7.90 -25.14
N SER A 175 -5.52 -9.10 -24.56
CA SER A 175 -6.12 -10.33 -25.09
C SER A 175 -7.65 -10.29 -25.06
N ALA A 176 -8.23 -9.78 -23.98
CA ALA A 176 -9.67 -9.62 -23.83
C ALA A 176 -10.23 -8.56 -24.80
N LYS A 177 -9.52 -7.45 -25.03
CA LYS A 177 -9.88 -6.43 -26.02
C LYS A 177 -9.96 -7.01 -27.42
N THR A 178 -8.94 -7.76 -27.84
CA THR A 178 -8.90 -8.39 -29.17
C THR A 178 -10.01 -9.43 -29.33
N SER A 179 -10.37 -10.14 -28.27
CA SER A 179 -11.46 -11.12 -28.27
C SER A 179 -12.85 -10.45 -28.26
N SER A 180 -13.03 -9.39 -27.49
CA SER A 180 -14.28 -8.60 -27.42
C SER A 180 -14.56 -7.85 -28.72
N LEU A 181 -13.53 -7.34 -29.41
CA LEU A 181 -13.65 -6.75 -30.75
C LEU A 181 -14.16 -7.78 -31.77
N LYS A 182 -13.73 -9.04 -31.63
CA LYS A 182 -14.25 -10.14 -32.45
C LYS A 182 -15.69 -10.55 -32.08
N ALA A 183 -16.11 -10.31 -30.82
CA ALA A 183 -17.40 -10.74 -30.28
C ALA A 183 -18.51 -9.65 -30.28
N ALA A 184 -18.30 -8.49 -30.89
CA ALA A 184 -19.28 -7.39 -30.99
C ALA A 184 -19.89 -6.89 -29.65
N ILE A 185 -19.24 -7.13 -28.51
CA ILE A 185 -19.67 -6.59 -27.21
C ILE A 185 -19.28 -5.10 -27.13
N LYS A 186 -20.22 -4.25 -26.66
CA LYS A 186 -20.04 -2.80 -26.48
C LYS A 186 -18.70 -2.48 -25.80
N ALA A 187 -17.72 -2.01 -26.57
CA ALA A 187 -16.36 -1.70 -26.13
C ALA A 187 -16.22 -0.55 -25.11
N GLY A 188 -17.33 0.12 -24.75
CA GLY A 188 -17.35 1.30 -23.88
C GLY A 188 -16.84 1.03 -22.46
N PRO A 189 -17.54 0.24 -21.64
CA PRO A 189 -17.17 0.03 -20.23
C PRO A 189 -15.86 -0.73 -20.04
N PHE A 190 -15.53 -1.68 -20.93
CA PHE A 190 -14.22 -2.36 -20.91
C PHE A 190 -13.06 -1.38 -21.12
N ARG A 191 -13.23 -0.37 -21.99
CA ARG A 191 -12.24 0.69 -22.19
C ARG A 191 -12.03 1.54 -20.93
N TYR A 192 -13.09 1.84 -20.19
CA TYR A 192 -12.99 2.60 -18.93
C TYR A 192 -12.32 1.79 -17.82
N LEU A 193 -12.63 0.50 -17.70
CA LEU A 193 -11.96 -0.41 -16.77
C LEU A 193 -10.46 -0.54 -17.06
N MET A 194 -10.10 -0.78 -18.31
CA MET A 194 -8.70 -0.91 -18.73
C MET A 194 -7.93 0.39 -18.51
N ARG A 195 -8.52 1.55 -18.85
CA ARG A 195 -7.90 2.86 -18.60
C ARG A 195 -7.75 3.15 -17.11
N SER A 196 -8.73 2.78 -16.28
CA SER A 196 -8.65 2.94 -14.83
C SER A 196 -7.57 2.04 -14.23
N ALA A 197 -7.49 0.78 -14.67
CA ALA A 197 -6.43 -0.14 -14.25
C ALA A 197 -5.05 0.33 -14.69
N GLU A 198 -4.89 0.82 -15.92
CA GLU A 198 -3.65 1.42 -16.44
C GLU A 198 -3.19 2.62 -15.61
N VAL A 199 -4.09 3.58 -15.37
CA VAL A 199 -3.79 4.78 -14.56
C VAL A 199 -3.43 4.37 -13.14
N ARG A 200 -4.16 3.41 -12.57
CA ARG A 200 -3.89 2.87 -11.24
C ARG A 200 -2.51 2.23 -11.13
N LEU A 201 -2.16 1.38 -12.08
CA LEU A 201 -0.88 0.68 -12.10
C LEU A 201 0.30 1.66 -12.28
N ALA A 202 0.15 2.62 -13.18
CA ALA A 202 1.16 3.66 -13.40
C ALA A 202 1.37 4.50 -12.15
N LEU A 203 0.30 4.86 -11.44
CA LEU A 203 0.39 5.68 -10.23
C LEU A 203 1.04 4.93 -9.06
N LEU A 204 0.72 3.66 -8.79
CA LEU A 204 1.38 2.90 -7.71
C LEU A 204 2.86 2.68 -7.96
N ALA A 205 3.24 2.37 -9.20
CA ALA A 205 4.65 2.23 -9.57
C ALA A 205 5.40 3.57 -9.43
N VAL A 206 4.81 4.67 -9.89
CA VAL A 206 5.39 6.02 -9.73
C VAL A 206 5.51 6.40 -8.25
N ILE A 207 4.50 6.11 -7.43
CA ILE A 207 4.54 6.35 -5.99
C ILE A 207 5.68 5.54 -5.35
N GLY A 208 5.80 4.24 -5.64
CA GLY A 208 6.88 3.40 -5.12
C GLY A 208 8.27 3.92 -5.50
N VAL A 209 8.46 4.36 -6.74
CA VAL A 209 9.72 5.00 -7.19
C VAL A 209 9.95 6.34 -6.49
N MET A 210 8.92 7.18 -6.36
CA MET A 210 9.02 8.47 -5.66
C MET A 210 9.42 8.28 -4.20
N ARG A 211 8.86 7.27 -3.52
CA ARG A 211 9.19 6.92 -2.13
C ARG A 211 10.60 6.35 -2.01
N ALA A 212 11.05 5.51 -2.94
CA ALA A 212 12.43 5.03 -2.98
C ALA A 212 13.45 6.19 -3.13
N ILE A 213 13.16 7.15 -4.02
CA ILE A 213 14.02 8.32 -4.24
C ILE A 213 14.02 9.22 -3.00
N THR A 214 12.85 9.55 -2.45
CA THR A 214 12.75 10.49 -1.32
C THR A 214 13.37 9.92 -0.03
N TYR A 215 13.20 8.62 0.24
CA TYR A 215 13.87 7.97 1.37
C TYR A 215 15.40 7.99 1.26
N SER A 216 15.97 7.97 0.06
CA SER A 216 17.43 8.06 -0.12
C SER A 216 18.03 9.39 0.34
N PHE A 217 17.20 10.42 0.54
CA PHE A 217 17.61 11.75 1.02
C PHE A 217 17.08 12.07 2.43
N GLN A 218 16.50 11.09 3.12
CA GLN A 218 15.94 11.29 4.45
C GLN A 218 17.05 11.24 5.51
N THR A 219 17.02 12.19 6.45
CA THR A 219 18.06 12.32 7.49
C THR A 219 17.51 12.14 8.91
N THR A 220 16.19 12.02 9.06
CA THR A 220 15.49 11.95 10.35
C THR A 220 14.42 10.87 10.37
N ALA A 221 14.40 10.08 11.45
CA ALA A 221 13.47 8.98 11.65
C ALA A 221 12.02 9.48 11.74
N GLN A 222 11.17 9.07 10.80
CA GLN A 222 9.70 9.22 10.84
C GLN A 222 9.20 10.65 11.13
N SER A 223 10.02 11.67 10.86
CA SER A 223 9.71 13.08 11.07
C SER A 223 9.94 13.86 9.78
N ALA A 224 8.93 14.60 9.34
CA ALA A 224 9.01 15.34 8.08
C ALA A 224 9.72 16.70 8.24
N THR A 225 10.99 16.67 8.64
CA THR A 225 11.77 17.89 8.96
C THR A 225 12.51 18.46 7.75
N ASN A 226 12.75 17.66 6.71
CA ASN A 226 13.45 18.08 5.49
C ASN A 226 12.54 17.92 4.26
N VAL A 227 12.88 18.58 3.14
CA VAL A 227 12.03 18.57 1.92
C VAL A 227 11.78 17.15 1.40
N ALA A 228 12.78 16.26 1.45
CA ALA A 228 12.65 14.89 1.00
C ALA A 228 11.61 14.10 1.82
N SER A 229 11.65 14.22 3.15
CA SER A 229 10.69 13.59 4.06
C SER A 229 9.26 14.17 3.92
N GLN A 230 9.12 15.45 3.53
CA GLN A 230 7.82 16.03 3.22
C GLN A 230 7.26 15.48 1.90
N LEU A 231 8.10 15.33 0.88
CA LEU A 231 7.72 14.72 -0.39
C LEU A 231 7.38 13.23 -0.24
N ASP A 232 8.10 12.48 0.60
CA ASP A 232 7.72 11.10 0.94
C ASP A 232 6.34 11.06 1.62
N ARG A 233 6.08 11.93 2.60
CA ARG A 233 4.76 12.00 3.24
C ARG A 233 3.65 12.37 2.26
N PHE A 234 3.92 13.23 1.28
CA PHE A 234 2.99 13.53 0.21
C PHE A 234 2.73 12.29 -0.66
N ALA A 235 3.78 11.59 -1.11
CA ALA A 235 3.65 10.37 -1.89
C ALA A 235 2.87 9.29 -1.13
N TYR A 236 3.15 9.12 0.17
CA TYR A 236 2.42 8.22 1.05
C TYR A 236 0.95 8.63 1.24
N THR A 237 0.66 9.93 1.31
CA THR A 237 -0.73 10.42 1.36
C THR A 237 -1.49 10.04 0.08
N MET A 238 -0.86 10.19 -1.09
CA MET A 238 -1.43 9.76 -2.37
C MET A 238 -1.66 8.24 -2.41
N GLU A 239 -0.74 7.46 -1.84
CA GLU A 239 -0.88 6.01 -1.68
C GLU A 239 -2.04 5.62 -0.74
N CYS A 240 -2.30 6.40 0.31
CA CYS A 240 -3.44 6.19 1.19
C CYS A 240 -4.78 6.50 0.50
N LEU A 241 -4.81 7.28 -0.60
CA LEU A 241 -6.04 7.63 -1.33
C LEU A 241 -6.43 6.61 -2.40
N PHE A 242 -5.46 6.00 -3.08
CA PHE A 242 -5.33 4.55 -2.96
C PHE A 242 -6.61 3.68 -3.07
N PRO A 243 -7.00 3.07 -1.92
CA PRO A 243 -8.22 2.29 -1.72
C PRO A 243 -9.53 2.92 -2.23
N VAL A 244 -9.71 4.24 -2.21
CA VAL A 244 -10.94 4.89 -2.72
C VAL A 244 -11.14 4.57 -4.19
N VAL A 245 -10.08 4.65 -4.98
CA VAL A 245 -10.13 4.33 -6.42
C VAL A 245 -10.47 2.85 -6.63
N MET A 246 -9.97 1.96 -5.77
CA MET A 246 -10.27 0.52 -5.86
C MET A 246 -11.76 0.22 -5.56
N LEU A 247 -12.32 0.86 -4.52
CA LEU A 247 -13.72 0.71 -4.13
C LEU A 247 -14.70 1.27 -5.16
N LEU A 248 -14.36 2.39 -5.81
CA LEU A 248 -15.20 2.98 -6.86
C LEU A 248 -15.26 2.12 -8.13
N VAL A 249 -14.23 1.33 -8.40
CA VAL A 249 -14.12 0.51 -9.63
C VAL A 249 -14.69 -0.90 -9.42
N GLU A 250 -14.79 -1.37 -8.17
CA GLU A 250 -15.30 -2.70 -7.83
C GLU A 250 -16.70 -3.04 -8.40
N PRO A 251 -17.73 -2.17 -8.34
CA PRO A 251 -19.05 -2.48 -8.89
C PRO A 251 -19.00 -2.80 -10.38
N ILE A 252 -18.12 -2.12 -11.13
CA ILE A 252 -17.95 -2.30 -12.58
C ILE A 252 -17.17 -3.60 -12.87
N THR A 253 -16.16 -3.90 -12.05
CA THR A 253 -15.34 -5.11 -12.19
C THR A 253 -16.14 -6.38 -11.86
N SER A 254 -16.95 -6.33 -10.81
CA SER A 254 -17.83 -7.42 -10.36
C SER A 254 -18.89 -7.78 -11.41
N ILE A 255 -19.47 -6.75 -12.06
CA ILE A 255 -20.47 -6.93 -13.11
C ILE A 255 -19.88 -7.45 -14.43
N GLN A 256 -18.60 -7.21 -14.73
CA GLN A 256 -18.06 -7.52 -16.07
C GLN A 256 -17.09 -8.70 -16.14
N VAL A 257 -16.37 -8.99 -15.05
CA VAL A 257 -15.39 -10.08 -15.01
C VAL A 257 -16.03 -11.40 -14.57
N LEU A 258 -17.05 -11.38 -13.70
CA LEU A 258 -17.69 -12.60 -13.19
C LEU A 258 -18.87 -13.11 -14.05
N LEU A 259 -19.56 -12.21 -14.77
CA LEU A 259 -20.71 -12.58 -15.60
C LEU A 259 -20.41 -13.57 -16.76
N PRO A 260 -19.26 -13.54 -17.44
CA PRO A 260 -18.94 -14.53 -18.46
C PRO A 260 -18.45 -15.89 -17.93
N TYR A 261 -18.28 -16.06 -16.60
CA TYR A 261 -17.90 -17.33 -15.97
C TYR A 261 -18.99 -17.91 -15.05
N ALA A 262 -20.16 -17.27 -15.00
CA ALA A 262 -21.33 -17.71 -14.22
C ALA A 262 -22.29 -18.62 -15.03
N TYR A 263 -21.91 -19.03 -16.24
CA TYR A 263 -22.62 -19.98 -17.08
C TYR A 263 -21.66 -21.00 -17.69
#